data_AF-A0A7C0TZ11-F1
#
_entry.id   AF-A0A7C0TZ11-F1
#
_cell.length_a   1.000
_cell.length_b   1.000
_cell.length_c   1.000
_cell.angle_alpha   90.00
_cell.angle_beta   90.00
_cell.angle_gamma   90.00
#
_symmetry.space_group_name_H-M   'P 1'
#
loop_
_entity.id
_entity.type
_entity.pdbx_description
1 polymer ?
#
loop_
_entity_poly.entity_id
_entity_poly.type
_entity_poly.pdbx_seq_one_letter_code
_entity_poly.pdbx_strand_id
1 'polypeptide(L)'
;MGIFTKLFGGAEGIREAMRESYEKHYKLAQVHEFPGLTPHEAGLLGALGTRYKAWGKKVSEQLLWIELTPFLMMEERQAVEALAEYVVFKEYPKRARTLWLLRCLNSAIMSCEDTDLIASIILGLAHEVPWVALLEKQTLDKIDQLALELSQQP
;
A
#
# COMPACT_ATOMS: atom_id res chain seq x y z
N MET A 1 -26.73 1.78 -3.80
CA MET A 1 -26.39 0.47 -3.21
C MET A 1 -25.51 0.71 -2.00
N GLY A 2 -25.95 0.24 -0.82
CA GLY A 2 -25.68 0.89 0.47
C GLY A 2 -24.39 0.50 1.17
N ILE A 3 -23.95 1.38 2.07
CA ILE A 3 -22.80 1.25 2.99
C ILE A 3 -22.72 -0.13 3.68
N PHE A 4 -23.86 -0.82 3.85
CA PHE A 4 -23.94 -2.17 4.38
C PHE A 4 -23.26 -3.23 3.48
N THR A 5 -23.34 -3.20 2.15
CA THR A 5 -22.58 -4.17 1.32
C THR A 5 -21.08 -3.89 1.35
N LYS A 6 -20.64 -2.67 1.67
CA LYS A 6 -19.22 -2.31 1.81
C LYS A 6 -18.62 -2.70 3.17
N LEU A 7 -19.48 -2.81 4.19
CA LEU A 7 -19.12 -3.31 5.53
C LEU A 7 -19.33 -4.83 5.69
N PHE A 8 -20.30 -5.42 4.97
CA PHE A 8 -20.71 -6.83 5.09
C PHE A 8 -20.46 -7.68 3.82
N GLY A 9 -19.96 -7.11 2.72
CA GLY A 9 -19.73 -7.81 1.44
C GLY A 9 -18.48 -8.71 1.40
N GLY A 10 -17.87 -8.98 2.56
CA GLY A 10 -16.65 -9.78 2.67
C GLY A 10 -15.49 -9.20 1.84
N ALA A 11 -14.67 -10.08 1.27
CA ALA A 11 -13.49 -9.69 0.51
C ALA A 11 -13.81 -8.85 -0.73
N GLU A 12 -14.84 -9.19 -1.51
CA GLU A 12 -15.21 -8.39 -2.70
C GLU A 12 -15.76 -7.01 -2.33
N GLY A 13 -16.54 -6.92 -1.24
CA GLY A 13 -17.01 -5.64 -0.74
C GLY A 13 -15.86 -4.71 -0.33
N ILE A 14 -14.80 -5.27 0.24
CA ILE A 14 -13.57 -4.51 0.56
C ILE A 14 -12.87 -4.06 -0.71
N ARG A 15 -12.66 -4.96 -1.69
CA ARG A 15 -11.98 -4.60 -2.94
C ARG A 15 -12.67 -3.44 -3.63
N GLU A 16 -13.99 -3.53 -3.74
CA GLU A 16 -14.78 -2.48 -4.38
C GLU A 16 -14.76 -1.17 -3.59
N ALA A 17 -14.92 -1.24 -2.25
CA ALA A 17 -14.84 -0.06 -1.41
C ALA A 17 -13.48 0.64 -1.50
N MET A 18 -12.39 -0.11 -1.64
CA MET A 18 -11.04 0.44 -1.82
C MET A 18 -10.90 1.15 -3.17
N ARG A 19 -11.40 0.56 -4.27
CA ARG A 19 -11.40 1.19 -5.60
C ARG A 19 -12.20 2.49 -5.62
N GLU A 20 -13.43 2.45 -5.12
CA GLU A 20 -14.29 3.65 -5.08
C GLU A 20 -13.71 4.74 -4.17
N SER A 21 -13.11 4.35 -3.05
CA SER A 21 -12.46 5.32 -2.16
C SER A 21 -11.23 5.92 -2.82
N TYR A 22 -10.41 5.14 -3.52
CA TYR A 22 -9.31 5.65 -4.33
C TYR A 22 -9.82 6.66 -5.36
N GLU A 23 -10.80 6.28 -6.18
CA GLU A 23 -11.32 7.12 -7.26
C GLU A 23 -11.88 8.44 -6.73
N LYS A 24 -12.58 8.41 -5.59
CA LYS A 24 -13.09 9.61 -4.93
C LYS A 24 -11.97 10.58 -4.55
N HIS A 25 -10.90 10.10 -3.92
CA HIS A 25 -9.81 10.95 -3.47
C HIS A 25 -8.92 11.41 -4.63
N TYR A 26 -8.70 10.53 -5.62
CA TYR A 26 -8.01 10.86 -6.86
C TYR A 26 -8.71 12.01 -7.59
N LYS A 27 -10.03 11.90 -7.82
CA LYS A 27 -10.82 12.96 -8.47
C LYS A 27 -10.82 14.26 -7.66
N LEU A 28 -10.87 14.18 -6.33
CA LEU A 28 -10.78 15.36 -5.47
C LEU A 28 -9.43 16.07 -5.64
N ALA A 29 -8.33 15.32 -5.73
CA ALA A 29 -6.98 15.84 -5.93
C ALA A 29 -6.71 16.36 -7.36
N GLN A 30 -7.54 15.99 -8.33
CA GLN A 30 -7.51 16.62 -9.66
C GLN A 30 -8.17 18.00 -9.67
N VAL A 31 -9.14 18.24 -8.79
CA VAL A 31 -9.89 19.51 -8.72
C VAL A 31 -9.27 20.47 -7.70
N HIS A 32 -8.67 19.94 -6.64
CA HIS A 32 -8.02 20.72 -5.60
C HIS A 32 -6.53 20.39 -5.55
N GLU A 33 -5.69 21.42 -5.58
CA GLU A 33 -4.25 21.26 -5.36
C GLU A 33 -3.99 20.86 -3.90
N PHE A 34 -3.41 19.68 -3.72
CA PHE A 34 -2.82 19.25 -2.46
C PHE A 34 -1.31 19.43 -2.58
N PRO A 35 -0.71 20.42 -1.88
CA PRO A 35 0.71 20.71 -2.01
C PRO A 35 1.56 19.47 -1.74
N GLY A 36 2.42 19.11 -2.69
CA GLY A 36 3.36 18.00 -2.54
C GLY A 36 2.76 16.60 -2.75
N LEU A 37 1.52 16.47 -3.23
CA LEU A 37 0.92 15.18 -3.56
C LEU A 37 0.40 15.14 -4.99
N THR A 38 0.78 14.10 -5.72
CA THR A 38 0.13 13.74 -6.98
C THR A 38 -1.29 13.23 -6.71
N PRO A 39 -2.20 13.30 -7.71
CA PRO A 39 -3.52 12.70 -7.59
C PRO A 39 -3.48 11.19 -7.26
N HIS A 40 -2.48 10.48 -7.75
CA HIS A 40 -2.30 9.05 -7.46
C HIS A 40 -2.01 8.80 -5.98
N GLU A 41 -1.03 9.52 -5.42
CA GLU A 41 -0.66 9.45 -4.00
C GLU A 41 -1.83 9.84 -3.10
N ALA A 42 -2.54 10.92 -3.42
CA ALA A 42 -3.73 11.34 -2.70
C ALA A 42 -4.85 10.27 -2.76
N GLY A 43 -5.01 9.62 -3.91
CA GLY A 43 -5.92 8.49 -4.09
C GLY A 43 -5.60 7.32 -3.16
N LEU A 44 -4.35 6.86 -3.15
CA LEU A 44 -3.90 5.74 -2.32
C LEU A 44 -3.97 6.06 -0.82
N LEU A 45 -3.46 7.23 -0.41
CA LEU A 45 -3.51 7.71 0.97
C LEU A 45 -4.94 7.84 1.47
N GLY A 46 -5.80 8.49 0.68
CA GLY A 46 -7.21 8.66 1.00
C GLY A 46 -7.95 7.33 1.14
N ALA A 47 -7.66 6.36 0.28
CA ALA A 47 -8.26 5.02 0.36
C ALA A 47 -7.84 4.27 1.63
N LEU A 48 -6.53 4.16 1.90
CA LEU A 48 -6.03 3.44 3.07
C LEU A 48 -6.44 4.14 4.38
N GLY A 49 -6.32 5.47 4.44
CA GLY A 49 -6.74 6.28 5.59
C GLY A 49 -8.23 6.17 5.88
N THR A 50 -9.07 6.18 4.85
CA THR A 50 -10.53 5.96 5.00
C THR A 50 -10.83 4.58 5.55
N ARG A 51 -10.10 3.53 5.11
CA ARG A 51 -10.29 2.18 5.63
C ARG A 51 -9.91 2.08 7.10
N TYR A 52 -8.77 2.64 7.49
CA TYR A 52 -8.37 2.68 8.90
C TYR A 52 -9.37 3.41 9.80
N LYS A 53 -9.91 4.53 9.31
CA LYS A 53 -10.99 5.25 10.00
C LYS A 53 -12.25 4.38 10.13
N ALA A 54 -12.63 3.64 9.09
CA ALA A 54 -13.77 2.72 9.13
C ALA A 54 -13.57 1.57 10.14
N TRP A 55 -12.32 1.15 10.37
CA TRP A 55 -11.97 0.17 11.42
C TRP A 55 -11.91 0.76 12.83
N GLY A 56 -12.06 2.08 12.98
CA GLY A 56 -11.88 2.76 14.27
C GLY A 56 -10.42 2.76 14.76
N LYS A 57 -9.45 2.48 13.89
CA LYS A 57 -8.03 2.49 14.23
C LYS A 57 -7.42 3.85 13.90
N LYS A 58 -6.72 4.44 14.87
CA LYS A 58 -5.90 5.63 14.65
C LYS A 58 -4.51 5.19 14.21
N VAL A 59 -4.08 5.64 13.04
CA VAL A 59 -2.77 5.38 12.47
C VAL A 59 -2.14 6.71 12.08
N SER A 60 -0.85 6.88 12.37
CA SER A 60 -0.12 8.09 11.97
C SER A 60 0.01 8.15 10.46
N GLU A 61 0.05 9.37 9.91
CA GLU A 61 0.27 9.55 8.48
C GLU A 61 1.58 8.93 8.00
N GLN A 62 2.65 9.03 8.80
CA GLN A 62 3.92 8.36 8.53
C GLN A 62 3.75 6.85 8.33
N LEU A 63 2.97 6.17 9.18
CA LEU A 63 2.77 4.72 9.04
C LEU A 63 1.90 4.39 7.81
N LEU A 64 0.97 5.27 7.42
CA LEU A 64 0.24 5.12 6.17
C LEU A 64 1.19 5.18 4.97
N TRP A 65 2.11 6.15 4.94
CA TRP A 65 3.10 6.26 3.87
C TRP A 65 4.02 5.04 3.78
N ILE A 66 4.49 4.56 4.93
CA ILE A 66 5.29 3.31 5.01
C ILE A 66 4.48 2.12 4.48
N GLU A 67 3.20 2.00 4.85
CA GLU A 67 2.35 0.93 4.32
C GLU A 67 2.09 1.07 2.82
N LEU A 68 2.05 2.30 2.29
CA LEU A 68 1.79 2.57 0.88
C LEU A 68 3.01 2.38 -0.03
N THR A 69 4.20 2.36 0.55
CA THR A 69 5.48 2.40 -0.18
C THR A 69 5.56 1.38 -1.33
N PRO A 70 5.22 0.09 -1.15
CA PRO A 70 5.30 -0.88 -2.27
C PRO A 70 4.35 -0.56 -3.43
N PHE A 71 3.23 0.10 -3.15
CA PHE A 71 2.21 0.41 -4.16
C PHE A 71 2.58 1.66 -4.97
N LEU A 72 3.36 2.57 -4.38
CA LEU A 72 3.91 3.74 -5.08
C LEU A 72 4.92 3.35 -6.18
N MET A 73 5.48 2.14 -6.09
CA MET A 73 6.39 1.58 -7.09
C MET A 73 5.66 0.89 -8.27
N MET A 74 4.33 0.84 -8.25
CA MET A 74 3.52 0.12 -9.25
C MET A 74 2.86 1.10 -10.22
N GLU A 75 2.50 0.63 -11.41
CA GLU A 75 1.60 1.37 -12.30
C GLU A 75 0.25 1.64 -11.60
N GLU A 76 -0.35 2.81 -11.82
CA GLU A 76 -1.52 3.26 -11.05
C GLU A 76 -2.64 2.20 -10.94
N ARG A 77 -2.99 1.57 -12.06
CA ARG A 77 -4.04 0.53 -12.09
C ARG A 77 -3.67 -0.68 -11.25
N GLN A 78 -2.41 -1.12 -11.31
CA GLN A 78 -1.93 -2.24 -10.51
C GLN A 78 -1.85 -1.87 -9.03
N ALA A 79 -1.38 -0.67 -8.71
CA ALA A 79 -1.29 -0.15 -7.35
C ALA A 79 -2.66 -0.19 -6.64
N VAL A 80 -3.73 0.24 -7.33
CA VAL A 80 -5.09 0.23 -6.77
C VAL A 80 -5.57 -1.19 -6.49
N GLU A 81 -5.39 -2.12 -7.43
CA GLU A 81 -5.79 -3.53 -7.24
C GLU A 81 -4.98 -4.20 -6.13
N ALA A 82 -3.68 -3.93 -6.07
CA ALA A 82 -2.78 -4.47 -5.07
C ALA A 82 -3.10 -3.90 -3.68
N LEU A 83 -3.37 -2.60 -3.56
CA LEU A 83 -3.80 -1.97 -2.30
C LEU A 83 -5.14 -2.54 -1.83
N ALA A 84 -6.10 -2.70 -2.73
CA ALA A 84 -7.38 -3.30 -2.44
C ALA A 84 -7.22 -4.74 -1.90
N GLU A 85 -6.39 -5.55 -2.55
CA GLU A 85 -6.09 -6.91 -2.11
C GLU A 85 -5.30 -6.95 -0.79
N TYR A 86 -4.39 -6.00 -0.58
CA TYR A 86 -3.63 -5.86 0.65
C TYR A 86 -4.54 -5.61 1.86
N VAL A 87 -5.56 -4.79 1.69
CA VAL A 87 -6.58 -4.58 2.73
C VAL A 87 -7.37 -5.87 2.99
N VAL A 88 -7.73 -6.63 1.95
CA VAL A 88 -8.35 -7.97 2.12
C VAL A 88 -7.42 -8.91 2.86
N PHE A 89 -6.13 -8.92 2.54
CA PHE A 89 -5.13 -9.75 3.23
C PHE A 89 -5.07 -9.43 4.74
N LYS A 90 -5.13 -8.16 5.11
CA LYS A 90 -5.09 -7.73 6.53
C LYS A 90 -6.34 -8.12 7.32
N GLU A 91 -7.51 -8.08 6.70
CA GLU A 91 -8.78 -8.31 7.40
C GLU A 91 -9.33 -9.73 7.26
N TYR A 92 -9.16 -10.31 6.07
CA TYR A 92 -9.71 -11.58 5.65
C TYR A 92 -8.64 -12.41 4.91
N PRO A 93 -7.52 -12.78 5.55
CA PRO A 93 -6.38 -13.42 4.88
C PRO A 93 -6.76 -14.71 4.13
N LYS A 94 -7.74 -15.48 4.64
CA LYS A 94 -8.24 -16.71 3.99
C LYS A 94 -9.00 -16.45 2.67
N ARG A 95 -9.38 -15.21 2.39
CA ARG A 95 -10.10 -14.79 1.18
C ARG A 95 -9.24 -13.90 0.27
N ALA A 96 -8.00 -13.63 0.68
CA ALA A 96 -7.06 -12.85 -0.09
C ALA A 96 -6.42 -13.71 -1.19
N ARG A 97 -6.15 -13.09 -2.33
CA ARG A 97 -5.32 -13.62 -3.42
C ARG A 97 -3.84 -13.46 -3.04
N THR A 98 -3.43 -14.07 -1.92
CA THR A 98 -2.12 -13.86 -1.29
C THR A 98 -0.95 -14.11 -2.24
N LEU A 99 -1.00 -15.19 -3.04
CA LEU A 99 0.07 -15.50 -4.01
C LEU A 99 0.19 -14.43 -5.10
N TRP A 100 -0.92 -13.82 -5.52
CA TRP A 100 -0.90 -12.75 -6.51
C TRP A 100 -0.33 -11.47 -5.90
N LEU A 101 -0.78 -11.10 -4.69
CA LEU A 101 -0.29 -9.91 -3.98
C LEU A 101 1.21 -10.02 -3.68
N LEU A 102 1.67 -11.18 -3.20
CA LEU A 102 3.08 -11.49 -2.99
C LEU A 102 3.89 -11.22 -4.27
N ARG A 103 3.47 -11.76 -5.41
CA ARG A 103 4.19 -11.54 -6.69
C ARG A 103 4.24 -10.07 -7.08
N CYS A 104 3.15 -9.34 -6.91
CA CYS A 104 3.11 -7.90 -7.18
C CYS A 104 4.09 -7.12 -6.30
N LEU A 105 4.06 -7.35 -4.99
CA LEU A 105 4.93 -6.65 -4.03
C LEU A 105 6.41 -6.94 -4.29
N ASN A 106 6.78 -8.22 -4.42
CA ASN A 106 8.18 -8.59 -4.65
C ASN A 106 8.67 -8.09 -6.00
N SER A 107 7.86 -8.17 -7.07
CA SER A 107 8.24 -7.62 -8.37
C SER A 107 8.46 -6.11 -8.32
N ALA A 108 7.61 -5.35 -7.62
CA ALA A 108 7.73 -3.90 -7.52
C ALA A 108 9.01 -3.50 -6.77
N ILE A 109 9.27 -4.14 -5.63
CA ILE A 109 10.48 -3.86 -4.81
C ILE A 109 11.76 -4.31 -5.55
N MET A 110 11.72 -5.46 -6.23
CA MET A 110 12.87 -5.96 -7.01
C MET A 110 13.22 -5.06 -8.18
N SER A 111 12.27 -4.33 -8.75
CA SER A 111 12.50 -3.37 -9.83
C SER A 111 12.75 -1.93 -9.35
N CYS A 112 12.64 -1.65 -8.06
CA CYS A 112 12.84 -0.31 -7.53
C CYS A 112 14.32 0.08 -7.51
N GLU A 113 14.60 1.29 -8.04
CA GLU A 113 15.91 1.97 -8.05
C GLU A 113 15.88 3.28 -7.24
N ASP A 114 14.70 3.74 -6.83
CA ASP A 114 14.52 4.97 -6.03
C ASP A 114 14.97 4.74 -4.57
N THR A 115 15.99 5.49 -4.16
CA THR A 115 16.60 5.36 -2.83
C THR A 115 15.68 5.78 -1.69
N ASP A 116 14.79 6.75 -1.90
CA ASP A 116 13.87 7.25 -0.88
C ASP A 116 12.75 6.23 -0.63
N LEU A 117 12.26 5.60 -1.70
CA LEU A 117 11.31 4.50 -1.59
C LEU A 117 11.96 3.26 -0.97
N ILE A 118 13.22 2.96 -1.29
CA ILE A 118 13.98 1.87 -0.63
C ILE A 118 14.12 2.14 0.87
N ALA A 119 14.50 3.37 1.27
CA ALA A 119 14.57 3.76 2.67
C ALA A 119 13.21 3.57 3.37
N SER A 120 12.11 3.89 2.68
CA SER A 120 10.76 3.68 3.20
C SER A 120 10.38 2.19 3.32
N ILE A 121 10.87 1.32 2.43
CA ILE A 121 10.73 -0.15 2.58
C ILE A 121 11.50 -0.64 3.82
N ILE A 122 12.71 -0.14 4.06
CA ILE A 122 13.50 -0.48 5.26
C ILE A 122 12.75 -0.06 6.53
N LEU A 123 12.14 1.13 6.55
CA LEU A 123 11.26 1.54 7.65
C LEU A 123 10.05 0.60 7.79
N GLY A 124 9.49 0.11 6.69
CA GLY A 124 8.43 -0.91 6.71
C GLY A 124 8.85 -2.19 7.41
N LEU A 125 10.06 -2.69 7.13
CA LEU A 125 10.64 -3.84 7.82
C LEU A 125 10.79 -3.57 9.32
N ALA A 126 11.37 -2.41 9.70
CA ALA A 126 11.58 -2.03 11.09
C ALA A 126 10.27 -1.87 11.89
N HIS A 127 9.20 -1.43 11.22
CA HIS A 127 7.87 -1.28 11.80
C HIS A 127 7.00 -2.54 11.71
N GLU A 128 7.52 -3.64 11.14
CA GLU A 128 6.79 -4.90 10.94
C GLU A 128 5.43 -4.69 10.26
N VAL A 129 5.37 -3.81 9.25
CA VAL A 129 4.10 -3.54 8.57
C VAL A 129 3.58 -4.79 7.85
N PRO A 130 2.25 -4.96 7.71
CA PRO A 130 1.69 -6.25 7.29
C PRO A 130 2.20 -6.82 5.96
N TRP A 131 2.60 -6.00 4.99
CA TRP A 131 3.12 -6.48 3.71
C TRP A 131 4.49 -7.15 3.83
N VAL A 132 5.23 -6.93 4.92
CA VAL A 132 6.52 -7.60 5.20
C VAL A 132 6.38 -9.12 5.25
N ALA A 133 5.25 -9.62 5.75
CA ALA A 133 4.95 -11.04 5.80
C ALA A 133 4.79 -11.70 4.40
N LEU A 134 4.75 -10.89 3.34
CA LEU A 134 4.61 -11.32 1.95
C LEU A 134 5.91 -11.18 1.16
N LEU A 135 7.03 -10.84 1.79
CA LEU A 135 8.31 -10.75 1.09
C LEU A 135 8.96 -12.11 0.94
N GLU A 136 9.52 -12.34 -0.24
CA GLU A 136 10.35 -13.50 -0.54
C GLU A 136 11.78 -13.26 -0.06
N LYS A 137 12.50 -14.34 0.22
CA LYS A 137 13.90 -14.28 0.68
C LYS A 137 14.77 -13.44 -0.25
N GLN A 138 14.63 -13.60 -1.57
CA GLN A 138 15.41 -12.85 -2.54
C GLN A 138 15.18 -11.33 -2.44
N THR A 139 13.95 -10.92 -2.17
CA THR A 139 13.61 -9.50 -1.99
C THR A 139 14.16 -8.96 -0.68
N LEU A 140 14.11 -9.75 0.40
CA LEU A 140 14.77 -9.41 1.66
C LEU A 140 16.29 -9.26 1.47
N ASP A 141 16.94 -10.22 0.82
CA ASP A 141 18.38 -10.20 0.55
C ASP A 141 18.77 -8.92 -0.26
N LYS A 142 17.95 -8.50 -1.23
CA LYS A 142 18.14 -7.24 -1.98
C LYS A 142 18.03 -6.02 -1.05
N ILE A 143 17.01 -5.97 -0.19
CA ILE A 143 16.81 -4.84 0.72
C ILE A 143 17.97 -4.74 1.70
N ASP A 144 18.45 -5.86 2.25
CA ASP A 144 19.59 -5.89 3.18
C ASP A 144 20.87 -5.38 2.51
N GLN A 145 21.12 -5.77 1.25
CA GLN A 145 22.25 -5.25 0.48
C GLN A 145 22.15 -3.72 0.32
N LEU A 146 20.98 -3.21 -0.10
CA LEU A 146 20.77 -1.78 -0.30
C LEU A 146 20.86 -0.99 1.02
N ALA A 147 20.36 -1.55 2.12
CA ALA A 147 20.47 -0.94 3.44
C ALA A 147 21.94 -0.80 3.86
N LEU A 148 22.76 -1.81 3.57
CA LEU A 148 24.21 -1.76 3.81
C LEU A 148 24.87 -0.67 2.96
N GLU A 149 24.54 -0.58 1.68
CA GLU A 149 25.05 0.44 0.77
C GLU A 149 24.70 1.86 1.24
N LEU A 150 23.45 2.09 1.66
CA LEU A 150 22.99 3.37 2.22
C LEU A 150 23.71 3.74 3.52
N SER A 151 24.03 2.77 4.38
CA SER A 151 24.78 3.00 5.62
C SER A 151 26.25 3.39 5.41
N GLN A 152 26.79 3.13 4.22
CA GLN A 152 28.17 3.41 3.84
C GLN A 152 28.31 4.72 3.06
N GLN A 153 27.21 5.40 2.75
CA GLN A 153 27.25 6.73 2.14
C GLN A 153 27.68 7.77 3.19
N PRO A 154 28.72 8.59 2.91
CA PRO A 154 29.30 9.52 3.86
C PRO A 154 28.44 10.74 4.17
#